data_AF-A0A7K2QLH4-F1
#
_entry.id   AF-A0A7K2QLH4-F1
#
_cell.length_a   1.000
_cell.length_b   1.000
_cell.length_c   1.000
_cell.angle_alpha   90.00
_cell.angle_beta   90.00
_cell.angle_gamma   90.00
#
_symmetry.space_group_name_H-M   'P 1'
#
loop_
_entity.id
_entity.type
_entity.pdbx_description
1 polymer ?
#
loop_
_entity_poly.entity_id
_entity_poly.type
_entity_poly.pdbx_seq_one_letter_code
_entity_poly.pdbx_strand_id
1 'polypeptide(L)'
;LLLVAAGPARAAAGPGFQYVGQDDKVHGIAAPKGCVAAKGGGSRAVTNSTRGTATFYREPGCAGSPAAVLQPGAAGQITPYFASVRFSFTTSAQRP
;
A
#
# COMPACT_ATOMS: atom_id res chain seq x y z
N LEU A 1 -26.59 -30.02 -6.02
CA LEU A 1 -25.60 -29.36 -5.14
C LEU A 1 -25.37 -27.95 -5.65
N LEU A 2 -25.62 -26.93 -4.82
CA LEU A 2 -25.50 -25.51 -5.18
C LEU A 2 -24.06 -25.11 -5.49
N LEU A 3 -23.92 -24.23 -6.48
CA LEU A 3 -22.70 -23.57 -6.94
C LEU A 3 -22.15 -22.60 -5.88
N VAL A 4 -20.83 -22.56 -5.73
CA VAL A 4 -20.13 -21.29 -5.43
C VAL A 4 -18.88 -21.21 -6.29
N ALA A 5 -18.99 -20.46 -7.39
CA ALA A 5 -17.86 -20.04 -8.19
C ALA A 5 -17.07 -18.99 -7.37
N ALA A 6 -15.98 -19.41 -6.74
CA ALA A 6 -14.96 -18.48 -6.26
C ALA A 6 -14.17 -18.02 -7.49
N GLY A 7 -14.69 -16.99 -8.17
CA GLY A 7 -13.98 -16.35 -9.28
C GLY A 7 -12.59 -15.89 -8.83
N PRO A 8 -11.58 -15.92 -9.71
CA PRO A 8 -10.26 -15.46 -9.34
C PRO A 8 -10.37 -13.96 -9.07
N ALA A 9 -10.10 -13.55 -7.84
CA ALA A 9 -9.82 -12.15 -7.56
C ALA A 9 -8.51 -11.81 -8.27
N ARG A 10 -8.60 -11.49 -9.57
CA ARG A 10 -7.52 -10.88 -10.33
C ARG A 10 -7.35 -9.48 -9.76
N ALA A 11 -6.57 -9.38 -8.69
CA ALA A 11 -6.00 -8.13 -8.22
C ALA A 11 -5.42 -7.40 -9.44
N ALA A 12 -5.85 -6.15 -9.64
CA ALA A 12 -5.61 -5.38 -10.84
C ALA A 12 -4.13 -5.44 -11.28
N ALA A 13 -3.90 -5.91 -12.51
CA ALA A 13 -2.57 -6.10 -13.10
C ALA A 13 -1.97 -4.77 -13.62
N GLY A 14 -1.85 -3.78 -12.75
CA GLY A 14 -1.12 -2.54 -13.00
C GLY A 14 -0.24 -2.16 -11.79
N PRO A 15 0.78 -1.30 -11.95
CA PRO A 15 1.54 -0.82 -10.81
C PRO A 15 0.64 0.01 -9.89
N GLY A 16 0.29 -0.55 -8.75
CA GLY A 16 -0.65 0.01 -7.79
C GLY A 16 -0.30 -0.37 -6.36
N PHE A 17 -0.88 0.35 -5.42
CA PHE A 17 -0.75 0.05 -4.01
C PHE A 17 -2.08 -0.49 -3.49
N GLN A 18 -2.05 -1.59 -2.75
CA GLN A 18 -3.24 -2.20 -2.16
C GLN A 18 -3.05 -2.40 -0.66
N TYR A 19 -4.09 -2.18 0.13
CA TYR A 19 -4.07 -2.41 1.57
C TYR A 19 -5.45 -2.82 2.07
N VAL A 20 -5.50 -3.59 3.15
CA VAL A 20 -6.76 -3.78 3.88
C VAL A 20 -6.99 -2.59 4.79
N GLY A 21 -8.12 -1.91 4.59
CA GLY A 21 -8.51 -0.73 5.33
C GLY A 21 -8.97 -1.06 6.75
N GLN A 22 -9.22 -0.02 7.55
CA GLN A 22 -9.83 -0.20 8.87
C GLN A 22 -11.26 -0.77 8.81
N ASP A 23 -11.93 -0.64 7.67
CA ASP A 23 -13.24 -1.21 7.37
C ASP A 23 -13.19 -2.67 6.91
N ASP A 24 -12.02 -3.33 7.03
CA ASP A 24 -11.76 -4.71 6.62
C ASP A 24 -11.99 -5.01 5.13
N LYS A 25 -11.97 -3.97 4.29
CA LYS A 25 -12.03 -4.11 2.83
C LYS A 25 -10.67 -3.86 2.20
N VAL A 26 -10.45 -4.44 1.01
CA VAL A 26 -9.26 -4.14 0.20
C VAL A 26 -9.48 -2.81 -0.51
N HIS A 27 -8.53 -1.90 -0.36
CA HIS A 27 -8.47 -0.61 -1.03
C HIS A 27 -7.30 -0.58 -2.00
N GLY A 28 -7.49 0.02 -3.16
CA GLY A 28 -6.46 0.16 -4.20
C GLY A 28 -6.20 1.63 -4.52
N ILE A 29 -4.93 1.98 -4.73
CA ILE A 29 -4.48 3.29 -5.20
C ILE A 29 -3.68 3.09 -6.47
N ALA A 30 -4.18 3.59 -7.59
CA ALA A 30 -3.55 3.48 -8.90
C ALA A 30 -2.56 4.63 -9.13
N ALA A 31 -1.38 4.32 -9.67
CA ALA A 31 -0.32 5.27 -9.98
C ALA A 31 -0.09 6.36 -8.90
N PRO A 32 0.02 5.99 -7.60
CA PRO A 32 0.11 6.96 -6.53
C PRO A 32 1.38 7.80 -6.64
N LYS A 33 1.26 9.08 -6.26
CA LYS A 33 2.38 10.04 -6.20
C LYS A 33 2.25 10.90 -4.95
N GLY A 34 3.38 11.23 -4.34
CA GLY A 34 3.40 12.10 -3.17
C GLY A 34 2.67 11.49 -1.98
N CYS A 35 2.03 12.34 -1.17
CA CYS A 35 1.25 11.88 -0.03
C CYS A 35 -0.21 11.62 -0.43
N VAL A 36 -0.74 10.46 -0.04
CA VAL A 36 -2.16 10.12 -0.21
C VAL A 36 -2.77 9.69 1.12
N ALA A 37 -4.04 10.03 1.31
CA ALA A 37 -4.82 9.56 2.44
C ALA A 37 -5.08 8.06 2.29
N ALA A 38 -4.82 7.30 3.35
CA ALA A 38 -5.04 5.85 3.37
C ALA A 38 -5.16 5.39 4.82
N LYS A 39 -6.24 4.69 5.18
CA LYS A 39 -6.51 4.30 6.57
C LYS A 39 -6.46 2.79 6.72
N GLY A 40 -5.38 2.25 7.27
CA GLY A 40 -5.18 0.81 7.40
C GLY A 40 -4.20 0.44 8.50
N GLY A 41 -3.59 -0.74 8.38
CA GLY A 41 -2.63 -1.29 9.36
C GLY A 41 -3.32 -2.07 10.48
N GLY A 42 -2.64 -2.20 11.62
CA GLY A 42 -3.09 -3.09 12.70
C GLY A 42 -2.82 -4.57 12.37
N SER A 43 -1.62 -4.87 11.88
CA SER A 43 -1.20 -6.19 11.40
C SER A 43 -1.96 -6.68 10.16
N ARG A 44 -2.58 -5.75 9.42
CA ARG A 44 -3.28 -6.03 8.17
C ARG A 44 -2.36 -6.02 6.95
N ALA A 45 -2.76 -6.75 5.92
CA ALA A 45 -1.97 -6.94 4.71
C ALA A 45 -1.89 -5.68 3.83
N VAL A 46 -0.73 -5.48 3.23
CA VAL A 46 -0.42 -4.41 2.27
C VAL A 46 0.47 -4.97 1.16
N THR A 47 0.20 -4.55 -0.08
CA THR A 47 1.00 -4.87 -1.26
C THR A 47 1.37 -3.57 -1.97
N ASN A 48 2.67 -3.33 -2.12
CA ASN A 48 3.20 -2.22 -2.89
C ASN A 48 3.67 -2.70 -4.26
N SER A 49 2.76 -2.85 -5.22
CA SER A 49 3.12 -3.15 -6.62
C SER A 49 3.59 -1.91 -7.39
N THR A 50 3.85 -0.79 -6.72
CA THR A 50 4.39 0.42 -7.36
C THR A 50 5.91 0.30 -7.55
N ARG A 51 6.47 1.21 -8.37
CA ARG A 51 7.93 1.38 -8.52
C ARG A 51 8.55 2.25 -7.43
N GLY A 52 7.75 2.77 -6.50
CA GLY A 52 8.18 3.66 -5.44
C GLY A 52 8.16 3.00 -4.06
N THR A 53 8.93 3.57 -3.14
CA THR A 53 8.87 3.22 -1.73
C THR A 53 7.59 3.80 -1.13
N ALA A 54 6.84 2.97 -0.39
CA ALA A 54 5.66 3.39 0.35
C ALA A 54 6.04 3.60 1.82
N THR A 55 5.98 4.85 2.27
CA THR A 55 6.25 5.24 3.67
C THR A 55 4.95 5.56 4.38
N PHE A 56 4.68 4.86 5.47
CA PHE A 56 3.41 4.92 6.19
C PHE A 56 3.51 5.90 7.35
N TYR A 57 2.45 6.68 7.58
CA TYR A 57 2.38 7.64 8.68
C TYR A 57 1.12 7.41 9.48
N ARG A 58 1.23 7.48 10.82
CA ARG A 58 0.07 7.37 11.71
C ARG A 58 -0.89 8.54 11.54
N GLU A 59 -0.34 9.70 11.23
CA GLU A 59 -1.08 10.95 11.05
C GLU A 59 -1.54 11.16 9.60
N PRO A 60 -2.62 11.92 9.38
CA PRO A 60 -3.00 12.41 8.07
C PRO A 60 -1.92 13.30 7.44
N GLY A 61 -1.96 13.46 6.11
CA GLY A 61 -1.08 14.39 5.40
C GLY A 61 0.42 14.02 5.43
N CYS A 62 0.73 12.77 5.76
CA CYS A 62 2.08 12.27 5.91
C CYS A 62 2.91 13.12 6.90
N ALA A 63 2.27 13.54 8.00
CA ALA A 63 2.90 14.31 9.06
C ALA A 63 3.62 13.40 10.07
N GLY A 64 4.55 13.99 10.82
CA GLY A 64 5.30 13.31 11.87
C GLY A 64 6.28 12.26 11.36
N SER A 65 6.72 11.40 12.27
CA SER A 65 7.69 10.34 11.98
C SER A 65 7.04 9.16 11.24
N PRO A 66 7.75 8.53 10.27
CA PRO A 66 7.30 7.30 9.63
C PRO A 66 7.01 6.19 10.64
N ALA A 67 5.91 5.48 10.44
CA ALA A 67 5.52 4.32 11.23
C ALA A 67 6.05 3.00 10.65
N ALA A 68 6.19 2.93 9.33
CA ALA A 68 6.71 1.78 8.60
C ALA A 68 7.17 2.21 7.21
N VAL A 69 7.92 1.34 6.54
CA VAL A 69 8.36 1.50 5.15
C VAL A 69 8.19 0.17 4.42
N LEU A 70 7.62 0.21 3.22
CA LEU A 70 7.49 -0.96 2.36
C LEU A 70 8.16 -0.66 1.00
N GLN A 71 9.12 -1.49 0.64
CA GLN A 71 9.92 -1.33 -0.57
C GLN A 71 9.07 -1.49 -1.84
N PRO A 72 9.53 -0.97 -3.00
CA PRO A 72 8.90 -1.24 -4.28
C PRO A 72 8.75 -2.75 -4.52
N GLY A 73 7.59 -3.19 -4.99
CA GLY A 73 7.28 -4.59 -5.28
C GLY A 73 7.02 -5.48 -4.06
N ALA A 74 7.22 -4.97 -2.82
CA ALA A 74 7.08 -5.79 -1.62
C ALA A 74 5.62 -5.92 -1.16
N ALA A 75 5.35 -7.01 -0.43
CA ALA A 75 4.10 -7.23 0.28
C ALA A 75 4.39 -7.66 1.73
N GLY A 76 3.50 -7.31 2.66
CA GLY A 76 3.66 -7.65 4.06
C GLY A 76 2.55 -7.09 4.94
N GLN A 77 2.64 -7.38 6.23
CA GLN A 77 1.75 -6.79 7.23
C GLN A 77 2.35 -5.50 7.78
N ILE A 78 1.49 -4.50 7.98
CA ILE A 78 1.86 -3.26 8.66
C ILE A 78 1.24 -3.28 10.05
N THR A 79 2.05 -3.54 11.08
CA THR A 79 1.63 -3.63 12.48
C THR A 79 1.01 -2.34 13.00
N PRO A 80 1.64 -1.15 12.89
CA PRO A 80 1.00 0.08 13.34
C PRO A 80 -0.17 0.46 12.42
N TYR A 81 -1.18 1.13 12.98
CA TYR A 81 -2.16 1.83 12.15
C TYR A 81 -1.51 2.99 11.40
N PHE A 82 -2.03 3.29 10.20
CA PHE A 82 -1.62 4.45 9.41
C PHE A 82 -2.86 5.18 8.87
N ALA A 83 -2.72 6.50 8.67
CA ALA A 83 -3.76 7.39 8.11
C ALA A 83 -3.33 8.05 6.79
N SER A 84 -2.05 7.93 6.42
CA SER A 84 -1.54 8.35 5.13
C SER A 84 -0.31 7.56 4.70
N VAL A 85 -0.05 7.55 3.40
CA VAL A 85 1.12 6.88 2.79
C VAL A 85 1.76 7.83 1.80
N ARG A 86 3.09 7.98 1.88
CA ARG A 86 3.88 8.74 0.93
C ARG A 86 4.60 7.81 -0.04
N PHE A 87 4.48 8.09 -1.33
CA PHE A 87 5.14 7.34 -2.39
C PHE A 87 6.28 8.17 -2.98
N SER A 88 7.50 7.66 -2.86
CA SER A 88 8.70 8.24 -3.49
C SER A 88 9.29 7.27 -4.49
N PHE A 89 9.68 7.75 -5.66
CA PHE A 89 10.44 6.94 -6.60
C PHE A 89 11.89 6.88 -6.12
N THR A 90 12.43 5.68 -5.95
CA THR A 90 13.86 5.50 -6.05
C THR A 90 14.20 5.64 -7.54
N THR A 91 14.62 6.83 -7.96
CA THR A 91 15.48 6.90 -9.15
C THR A 91 16.69 6.07 -8.78
N SER A 92 16.76 4.85 -9.31
CA SER A 92 18.02 4.14 -9.35
C SER A 92 18.94 5.07 -10.13
N ALA A 93 19.79 5.82 -9.42
CA ALA A 93 20.87 6.52 -10.07
C ALA A 93 21.62 5.42 -10.83
N GLN A 94 21.57 5.49 -12.16
CA GLN A 94 22.42 4.74 -13.04
C GLN A 94 23.82 4.82 -12.43
N ARG A 95 24.35 3.68 -11.97
CA ARG A 95 25.76 3.59 -11.63
C ARG A 95 26.51 3.87 -12.95
N PRO A 96 27.51 4.78 -12.94
CA PRO A 96 28.21 5.21 -14.16
C PRO A 96 28.84 4.06 -14.93
#